data_AF-A0A4R9BI65-F1
#
_entry.id   AF-A0A4R9BI65-F1
#
_cell.length_a   1.000
_cell.length_b   1.000
_cell.length_c   1.000
_cell.angle_alpha   90.00
_cell.angle_beta   90.00
_cell.angle_gamma   90.00
#
_symmetry.space_group_name_H-M   'P 1'
#
loop_
_entity.id
_entity.type
_entity.pdbx_description
1 polymer ?
#
loop_
_entity_poly.entity_id
_entity_poly.type
_entity_poly.pdbx_seq_one_letter_code
_entity_poly.pdbx_strand_id
1 'polypeptide(L)'
;MALSARRSYSIPVRCTSTPKTKDGPFECLRVLRAARSSAVKARTIAINQIKGILVPAQEHVRSRFRPLTSAQLIPAMERSRSMGNLTDPEIATALTVKKLAARYRFLEREILDTDAVMAEILRDCAPLLRKVPGVGIKVASQLLVTVGDDPERIASEAEFAARVGVAPIPASSGKTSRHKLSRGGDRAANAAVHHVVVSRLATDSRTREYAARRTAQGKTKKEIMRCLKRYVARELYRQLANHARRPRSPTYAPRAKTSTSPSAQRPDTSTPGRAPSPESNEDSAETTTSRANSGTGSTSKEPSKISTGDYRCVT
;
A
#
# COMPACT_ATOMS: atom_id res chain seq x y z
N MET A 1 16.15 43.01 -56.14
CA MET A 1 14.92 42.33 -55.65
C MET A 1 15.30 41.28 -54.64
N ALA A 2 14.69 41.25 -53.46
CA ALA A 2 15.00 40.28 -52.41
C ALA A 2 14.08 39.04 -52.51
N LEU A 3 14.67 37.85 -52.71
CA LEU A 3 13.95 36.58 -52.69
C LEU A 3 13.88 36.03 -51.26
N SER A 4 12.73 36.22 -50.62
CA SER A 4 12.45 35.70 -49.28
C SER A 4 12.19 34.19 -49.32
N ALA A 5 13.13 33.41 -48.79
CA ALA A 5 12.97 31.97 -48.64
C ALA A 5 11.98 31.65 -47.50
N ARG A 6 10.72 31.36 -47.85
CA ARG A 6 9.72 30.85 -46.89
C ARG A 6 10.13 29.46 -46.41
N ARG A 7 10.80 29.39 -45.26
CA ARG A 7 10.88 28.16 -44.46
C ARG A 7 9.47 27.79 -43.98
N SER A 8 8.84 26.86 -44.67
CA SER A 8 7.63 26.19 -44.19
C SER A 8 7.95 25.40 -42.92
N TYR A 9 7.74 26.02 -41.75
CA TYR A 9 7.81 25.30 -40.48
C TYR A 9 6.64 24.31 -40.42
N SER A 10 6.97 23.02 -40.52
CA SER A 10 6.03 21.95 -40.15
C SER A 10 5.63 22.15 -38.69
N ILE A 11 4.37 22.52 -38.46
CA ILE A 11 3.81 22.65 -37.12
C ILE A 11 3.83 21.26 -36.49
N PRO A 12 4.46 21.06 -35.33
CA PRO A 12 4.45 19.76 -34.68
C PRO A 12 3.01 19.36 -34.39
N VAL A 13 2.61 18.18 -34.88
CA VAL A 13 1.30 17.60 -34.60
C VAL A 13 1.05 17.69 -33.10
N ARG A 14 -0.02 18.39 -32.69
CA ARG A 14 -0.39 18.48 -31.29
C ARG A 14 -0.73 17.07 -30.81
N CYS A 15 0.21 16.43 -30.12
CA CYS A 15 -0.04 15.17 -29.44
C CYS A 15 -1.10 15.42 -28.35
N THR A 16 -2.36 15.23 -28.70
CA THR A 16 -3.51 15.29 -27.80
C THR A 16 -3.43 14.12 -26.83
N SER A 17 -2.63 14.29 -25.77
CA SER A 17 -2.55 13.31 -24.69
C SER A 17 -3.88 13.28 -23.95
N THR A 18 -4.70 12.27 -24.23
CA THR A 18 -5.90 12.02 -23.42
C THR A 18 -5.49 11.90 -21.95
N PRO A 19 -6.05 12.74 -21.06
CA PRO A 19 -5.80 12.61 -19.63
C PRO A 19 -6.36 11.27 -19.16
N LYS A 20 -5.81 10.72 -18.07
CA LYS A 20 -6.46 9.57 -17.44
C LYS A 20 -7.78 10.03 -16.86
N THR A 21 -8.85 9.30 -17.17
CA THR A 21 -10.08 9.27 -16.38
C THR A 21 -9.72 9.12 -14.91
N LYS A 22 -10.30 9.93 -14.02
CA LYS A 22 -9.98 9.92 -12.58
C LYS A 22 -11.07 9.17 -11.79
N ASP A 23 -11.60 8.12 -12.40
CA ASP A 23 -12.82 7.46 -11.96
C ASP A 23 -12.60 5.96 -11.91
N GLY A 24 -13.21 5.31 -10.92
CA GLY A 24 -13.13 3.87 -10.75
C GLY A 24 -11.92 3.37 -9.94
N PRO A 25 -11.66 2.05 -9.99
CA PRO A 25 -10.86 1.36 -8.99
C PRO A 25 -9.36 1.72 -9.03
N PHE A 26 -8.80 2.11 -10.17
CA PHE A 26 -7.37 2.43 -10.20
C PHE A 26 -7.08 3.82 -9.62
N GLU A 27 -8.03 4.77 -9.69
CA GLU A 27 -7.91 6.03 -8.97
C GLU A 27 -8.03 5.81 -7.45
N CYS A 28 -8.94 4.94 -6.98
CA CYS A 28 -8.99 4.53 -5.58
C CYS A 28 -7.63 3.95 -5.12
N LEU A 29 -7.03 3.06 -5.92
CA LEU A 29 -5.68 2.56 -5.67
C LEU A 29 -4.62 3.68 -5.68
N ARG A 30 -4.72 4.69 -6.55
CA ARG A 30 -3.79 5.84 -6.56
C ARG A 30 -3.85 6.62 -5.24
N VAL A 31 -5.05 6.89 -4.73
CA VAL A 31 -5.27 7.62 -3.47
C VAL A 31 -4.77 6.81 -2.27
N LEU A 32 -5.18 5.54 -2.14
CA LEU A 32 -4.72 4.66 -1.06
C LEU A 32 -3.20 4.50 -1.04
N ARG A 33 -2.57 4.40 -2.22
CA ARG A 33 -1.10 4.36 -2.34
C ARG A 33 -0.42 5.63 -1.86
N ALA A 34 -1.04 6.79 -2.00
CA ALA A 34 -0.49 8.05 -1.51
C ALA A 34 -0.45 8.08 0.03
N ALA A 35 -1.58 7.74 0.67
CA ALA A 35 -1.68 7.59 2.12
C ALA A 35 -0.66 6.57 2.65
N ARG A 36 -0.68 5.34 2.14
CA ARG A 36 0.27 4.26 2.47
C ARG A 36 1.74 4.69 2.32
N SER A 37 2.07 5.44 1.28
CA SER A 37 3.44 5.90 1.03
C SER A 37 3.87 7.00 2.00
N SER A 38 2.93 7.83 2.46
CA SER A 38 3.15 8.80 3.54
C SER A 38 3.40 8.07 4.87
N ALA A 39 2.51 7.15 5.25
CA ALA A 39 2.60 6.39 6.49
C ALA A 39 3.92 5.58 6.58
N VAL A 40 4.35 4.92 5.49
CA VAL A 40 5.66 4.24 5.43
C VAL A 40 6.82 5.20 5.69
N LYS A 41 6.83 6.38 5.06
CA LYS A 41 7.89 7.38 5.28
C LYS A 41 7.90 7.86 6.73
N ALA A 42 6.73 8.20 7.27
CA ALA A 42 6.59 8.63 8.65
C ALA A 42 7.04 7.56 9.65
N ARG A 43 6.74 6.27 9.38
CA ARG A 43 7.17 5.14 10.23
C ARG A 43 8.69 4.95 10.19
N THR A 44 9.31 5.11 9.01
CA THR A 44 10.77 5.11 8.86
C THR A 44 11.42 6.28 9.60
N ILE A 45 10.83 7.48 9.55
CA ILE A 45 11.30 8.64 10.31
C ILE A 45 11.22 8.36 11.82
N ALA A 46 10.10 7.82 12.30
CA ALA A 46 9.91 7.50 13.73
C ALA A 46 10.96 6.50 14.26
N ILE A 47 11.22 5.39 13.55
CA ILE A 47 12.24 4.43 14.00
C ILE A 47 13.67 5.00 13.91
N ASN A 48 13.95 5.86 12.93
CA ASN A 48 15.24 6.52 12.83
C ASN A 48 15.43 7.56 13.94
N GLN A 49 14.38 8.28 14.34
CA GLN A 49 14.39 9.18 15.50
C GLN A 49 14.61 8.42 16.81
N ILE A 50 13.92 7.28 17.02
CA ILE A 50 14.15 6.41 18.18
C ILE A 50 15.63 5.98 18.25
N LYS A 51 16.20 5.51 17.14
CA LYS A 51 17.61 5.12 17.08
C LYS A 51 18.55 6.31 17.32
N GLY A 52 18.26 7.46 16.72
CA GLY A 52 19.05 8.68 16.88
C GLY A 52 19.08 9.20 18.32
N ILE A 53 18.00 9.03 19.08
CA ILE A 53 17.93 9.37 20.51
C ILE A 53 18.63 8.33 21.38
N LEU A 54 18.57 7.03 21.04
CA LEU A 54 19.22 5.97 21.81
C LEU A 54 20.74 5.91 21.67
N VAL A 55 21.31 6.41 20.56
CA VAL A 55 22.77 6.39 20.34
C VAL A 55 23.55 7.24 21.36
N PRO A 56 23.17 8.50 21.65
CA PRO A 56 23.82 9.34 22.67
C PRO A 56 23.27 9.16 24.09
N ALA A 57 22.27 8.30 24.32
CA ALA A 57 21.71 8.07 25.65
C ALA A 57 22.72 7.38 26.59
N GLN A 58 22.61 7.65 27.90
CA GLN A 58 23.46 7.04 28.94
C GLN A 58 23.42 5.50 28.90
N GLU A 59 24.52 4.84 29.28
CA GLU A 59 24.73 3.41 29.00
C GLU A 59 23.73 2.50 29.72
N HIS A 60 23.21 2.85 30.90
CA HIS A 60 22.17 2.05 31.59
C HIS A 60 20.81 2.12 30.86
N VAL A 61 20.49 3.24 30.20
CA VAL A 61 19.33 3.34 29.30
C VAL A 61 19.59 2.57 28.01
N ARG A 62 20.78 2.72 27.43
CA ARG A 62 21.16 2.11 26.14
C ARG A 62 21.26 0.58 26.22
N SER A 63 21.94 0.04 27.24
CA SER A 63 22.14 -1.39 27.47
C SER A 63 20.81 -2.15 27.56
N ARG A 64 19.78 -1.58 28.20
CA ARG A 64 18.42 -2.14 28.28
C ARG A 64 17.76 -2.40 26.91
N PHE A 65 18.05 -1.56 25.91
CA PHE A 65 17.44 -1.65 24.58
C PHE A 65 18.36 -2.27 23.52
N ARG A 66 19.68 -2.25 23.74
CA ARG A 66 20.72 -2.79 22.85
C ARG A 66 20.53 -4.25 22.38
N PRO A 67 20.08 -5.22 23.21
CA PRO A 67 19.90 -6.60 22.76
C PRO A 67 18.58 -6.85 22.01
N LEU A 68 17.66 -5.87 21.96
CA LEU A 68 16.31 -6.08 21.43
C LEU A 68 16.25 -5.87 19.92
N THR A 69 15.60 -6.80 19.21
CA THR A 69 15.21 -6.60 17.81
C THR A 69 14.15 -5.50 17.70
N SER A 70 14.00 -4.85 16.54
CA SER A 70 12.98 -3.80 16.31
C SER A 70 11.56 -4.23 16.72
N ALA A 71 11.23 -5.52 16.55
CA ALA A 71 9.92 -6.08 16.90
C ALA A 71 9.69 -6.23 18.41
N GLN A 72 10.75 -6.42 19.19
CA GLN A 72 10.72 -6.46 20.66
C GLN A 72 10.88 -5.06 21.26
N LEU A 73 11.70 -4.22 20.63
CA LEU A 73 12.06 -2.87 21.03
C LEU A 73 10.84 -1.97 21.18
N ILE A 74 9.97 -1.92 20.16
CA ILE A 74 8.80 -1.03 20.15
C ILE A 74 7.80 -1.38 21.27
N PRO A 75 7.36 -2.66 21.45
CA PRO A 75 6.54 -3.05 22.60
C PRO A 75 7.24 -2.89 23.97
N ALA A 76 8.57 -2.97 24.05
CA ALA A 76 9.29 -2.72 25.31
C ALA A 76 9.27 -1.23 25.69
N MET A 77 9.39 -0.33 24.71
CA MET A 77 9.31 1.12 24.90
C MET A 77 7.91 1.58 25.31
N GLU A 78 6.84 1.04 24.70
CA GLU A 78 5.46 1.36 25.09
C GLU A 78 5.15 0.96 26.54
N ARG A 79 5.64 -0.21 26.97
CA ARG A 79 5.48 -0.72 28.34
C ARG A 79 6.39 -0.04 29.36
N SER A 80 7.39 0.72 28.91
CA SER A 80 8.28 1.45 29.82
C SER A 80 7.47 2.44 30.67
N ARG A 81 7.65 2.38 31.99
CA ARG A 81 7.15 3.37 32.94
C ARG A 81 8.33 4.27 33.33
N SER A 82 8.26 5.52 32.90
CA SER A 82 9.17 6.59 33.29
C SER A 82 8.48 7.43 34.35
N MET A 83 8.84 7.22 35.62
CA MET A 83 8.37 7.99 36.77
C MET A 83 9.61 8.65 37.38
N GLY A 84 9.59 9.96 37.59
CA GLY A 84 10.74 10.72 38.05
C GLY A 84 10.62 12.21 37.71
N ASN A 85 11.69 12.98 37.95
CA ASN A 85 11.74 14.40 37.64
C ASN A 85 11.73 14.62 36.12
N LEU A 86 10.94 15.58 35.61
CA LEU A 86 10.85 15.85 34.18
C LEU A 86 12.08 16.60 33.62
N THR A 87 12.87 17.22 34.50
CA THR A 87 14.16 17.87 34.16
C THR A 87 15.29 16.84 33.98
N ASP A 88 15.07 15.58 34.37
CA ASP A 88 16.03 14.49 34.18
C ASP A 88 16.09 14.07 32.69
N PRO A 89 17.27 14.11 32.04
CA PRO A 89 17.42 13.68 30.65
C PRO A 89 17.02 12.21 30.42
N GLU A 90 17.09 11.33 31.43
CA GLU A 90 16.68 9.93 31.34
C GLU A 90 15.16 9.79 31.20
N ILE A 91 14.42 10.53 32.03
CA ILE A 91 12.96 10.57 32.03
C ILE A 91 12.47 11.24 30.74
N ALA A 92 13.08 12.36 30.33
CA ALA A 92 12.78 13.02 29.07
C ALA A 92 13.04 12.11 27.84
N THR A 93 14.14 11.36 27.85
CA THR A 93 14.48 10.36 26.83
C THR A 93 13.44 9.24 26.78
N ALA A 94 13.13 8.62 27.93
CA ALA A 94 12.17 7.53 28.03
C ALA A 94 10.76 7.94 27.58
N LEU A 95 10.29 9.13 27.97
CA LEU A 95 9.01 9.70 27.54
C LEU A 95 8.96 9.94 26.03
N THR A 96 10.03 10.51 25.46
CA THR A 96 10.12 10.81 24.02
C THR A 96 10.13 9.52 23.19
N VAL A 97 10.97 8.56 23.58
CA VAL A 97 11.08 7.24 22.95
C VAL A 97 9.74 6.49 23.02
N LYS A 98 9.03 6.54 24.15
CA LYS A 98 7.69 5.96 24.32
C LYS A 98 6.66 6.59 23.38
N LYS A 99 6.63 7.92 23.25
CA LYS A 99 5.73 8.62 22.31
C LYS A 99 6.03 8.24 20.85
N LEU A 100 7.31 8.14 20.48
CA LEU A 100 7.72 7.70 19.14
C LEU A 100 7.37 6.23 18.86
N ALA A 101 7.48 5.35 19.86
CA ALA A 101 7.09 3.94 19.73
C ALA A 101 5.57 3.78 19.50
N ALA A 102 4.74 4.52 20.25
CA ALA A 102 3.29 4.55 20.02
C ALA A 102 2.94 5.08 18.62
N ARG A 103 3.63 6.13 18.16
CA ARG A 103 3.49 6.67 16.79
C ARG A 103 3.90 5.63 15.74
N TYR A 104 4.98 4.88 15.95
CA TYR A 104 5.40 3.80 15.06
C TYR A 104 4.29 2.74 14.90
N ARG A 105 3.68 2.28 16.00
CA ARG A 105 2.60 1.27 15.96
C ARG A 105 1.28 1.79 15.41
N PHE A 106 1.00 3.09 15.57
CA PHE A 106 -0.12 3.71 14.87
C PHE A 106 0.08 3.65 13.36
N LEU A 107 1.23 4.13 12.88
CA LEU A 107 1.56 4.13 11.45
C LEU A 107 1.69 2.72 10.86
N GLU A 108 2.13 1.75 11.66
CA GLU A 108 2.16 0.34 11.25
C GLU A 108 0.76 -0.23 11.01
N ARG A 109 -0.20 0.05 11.91
CA ARG A 109 -1.61 -0.33 11.72
C ARG A 109 -2.19 0.35 10.48
N GLU A 110 -2.01 1.67 10.35
CA GLU A 110 -2.46 2.43 9.17
C GLU A 110 -1.95 1.84 7.85
N ILE A 111 -0.69 1.37 7.80
CA ILE A 111 -0.12 0.68 6.63
C ILE A 111 -0.81 -0.66 6.38
N LEU A 112 -1.04 -1.47 7.41
CA LEU A 112 -1.69 -2.79 7.29
C LEU A 112 -3.16 -2.66 6.88
N ASP A 113 -3.90 -1.74 7.49
CA ASP A 113 -5.30 -1.45 7.17
C ASP A 113 -5.42 -0.96 5.72
N THR A 114 -4.53 -0.05 5.29
CA THR A 114 -4.48 0.40 3.89
C THR A 114 -4.09 -0.73 2.93
N ASP A 115 -3.15 -1.61 3.30
CA ASP A 115 -2.79 -2.78 2.50
C ASP A 115 -3.96 -3.78 2.39
N ALA A 116 -4.80 -3.93 3.42
CA ALA A 116 -5.99 -4.77 3.38
C ALA A 116 -7.04 -4.23 2.40
N VAL A 117 -7.39 -2.93 2.48
CA VAL A 117 -8.32 -2.28 1.54
C VAL A 117 -7.78 -2.34 0.10
N MET A 118 -6.48 -2.10 -0.09
CA MET A 118 -5.86 -2.27 -1.40
C MET A 118 -5.86 -3.73 -1.89
N ALA A 119 -5.72 -4.71 -0.99
CA ALA A 119 -5.79 -6.12 -1.33
C ALA A 119 -7.19 -6.52 -1.81
N GLU A 120 -8.24 -5.97 -1.20
CA GLU A 120 -9.63 -6.19 -1.58
C GLU A 120 -9.89 -5.73 -3.01
N ILE A 121 -9.66 -4.45 -3.32
CA ILE A 121 -9.84 -3.89 -4.68
C ILE A 121 -9.04 -4.70 -5.71
N LEU A 122 -7.84 -5.17 -5.36
CA LEU A 122 -7.00 -5.99 -6.25
C LEU A 122 -7.49 -7.43 -6.44
N ARG A 123 -8.35 -7.99 -5.57
CA ARG A 123 -8.98 -9.30 -5.82
C ARG A 123 -9.89 -9.23 -7.04
N ASP A 124 -10.70 -8.18 -7.09
CA ASP A 124 -11.75 -8.04 -8.11
C ASP A 124 -11.17 -7.47 -9.41
N CYS A 125 -10.34 -6.43 -9.30
CA CYS A 125 -9.83 -5.70 -10.46
C CYS A 125 -8.58 -6.31 -11.11
N ALA A 126 -7.89 -7.27 -10.49
CA ALA A 126 -6.67 -7.86 -11.09
C ALA A 126 -6.31 -9.27 -10.57
N PRO A 127 -7.25 -10.25 -10.54
CA PRO A 127 -6.99 -11.57 -9.96
C PRO A 127 -5.85 -12.34 -10.66
N LEU A 128 -5.73 -12.22 -11.99
CA LEU A 128 -4.66 -12.87 -12.75
C LEU A 128 -3.29 -12.24 -12.48
N LEU A 129 -3.22 -10.92 -12.29
CA LEU A 129 -1.98 -10.20 -12.00
C LEU A 129 -1.40 -10.61 -10.64
N ARG A 130 -2.26 -10.93 -9.66
CA ARG A 130 -1.87 -11.43 -8.33
C ARG A 130 -1.33 -12.86 -8.33
N LYS A 131 -1.62 -13.68 -9.36
CA LYS A 131 -1.07 -15.04 -9.52
C LYS A 131 0.38 -15.04 -10.01
N VAL A 132 0.90 -13.90 -10.45
CA VAL A 132 2.24 -13.75 -11.02
C VAL A 132 3.30 -13.79 -9.89
N PRO A 133 4.29 -14.71 -9.92
CA PRO A 133 5.33 -14.77 -8.89
C PRO A 133 6.07 -13.45 -8.71
N GLY A 134 6.20 -13.00 -7.47
CA GLY A 134 6.81 -11.72 -7.08
C GLY A 134 5.89 -10.49 -7.14
N VAL A 135 4.61 -10.64 -7.53
CA VAL A 135 3.65 -9.53 -7.61
C VAL A 135 2.78 -9.44 -6.35
N GLY A 136 3.24 -8.67 -5.37
CA GLY A 136 2.43 -8.31 -4.19
C GLY A 136 1.52 -7.07 -4.41
N ILE A 137 0.70 -6.74 -3.41
CA ILE A 137 -0.25 -5.62 -3.38
C ILE A 137 0.38 -4.31 -3.88
N LYS A 138 1.55 -3.94 -3.33
CA LYS A 138 2.32 -2.74 -3.71
C LYS A 138 2.75 -2.72 -5.19
N VAL A 139 3.05 -3.88 -5.77
CA VAL A 139 3.49 -4.01 -7.17
C VAL A 139 2.27 -3.93 -8.09
N ALA A 140 1.25 -4.77 -7.85
CA ALA A 140 0.03 -4.83 -8.65
C ALA A 140 -0.64 -3.45 -8.74
N SER A 141 -0.89 -2.81 -7.60
CA SER A 141 -1.50 -1.47 -7.55
C SER A 141 -0.67 -0.39 -8.22
N GLN A 142 0.68 -0.46 -8.20
CA GLN A 142 1.50 0.48 -8.98
C GLN A 142 1.31 0.27 -10.48
N LEU A 143 1.32 -0.98 -10.94
CA LEU A 143 1.19 -1.29 -12.36
C LEU A 143 -0.17 -0.83 -12.90
N LEU A 144 -1.26 -1.10 -12.19
CA LEU A 144 -2.61 -0.64 -12.57
C LEU A 144 -2.69 0.89 -12.62
N VAL A 145 -2.18 1.59 -11.59
CA VAL A 145 -2.10 3.07 -11.59
C VAL A 145 -1.25 3.60 -12.75
N THR A 146 -0.16 2.93 -13.13
CA THR A 146 0.68 3.34 -14.27
C THR A 146 -0.04 3.15 -15.61
N VAL A 147 -0.75 2.04 -15.79
CA VAL A 147 -1.60 1.80 -16.98
C VAL A 147 -2.69 2.89 -17.03
N GLY A 148 -3.54 2.96 -16.01
CA GLY A 148 -4.77 3.76 -15.98
C GLY A 148 -5.99 2.95 -16.39
N ASP A 149 -7.18 3.48 -16.17
CA ASP A 149 -8.46 2.74 -16.31
C ASP A 149 -8.84 2.43 -17.77
N ASP A 150 -8.15 3.06 -18.73
CA ASP A 150 -8.21 2.86 -20.17
C ASP A 150 -7.13 1.85 -20.63
N PRO A 151 -7.53 0.62 -21.05
CA PRO A 151 -6.62 -0.39 -21.56
C PRO A 151 -6.26 -0.22 -23.05
N GLU A 152 -7.08 0.49 -23.84
CA GLU A 152 -6.81 0.71 -25.28
C GLU A 152 -5.60 1.62 -25.48
N ARG A 153 -5.32 2.47 -24.49
CA ARG A 153 -4.13 3.32 -24.41
C ARG A 153 -2.77 2.58 -24.43
N ILE A 154 -2.75 1.26 -24.36
CA ILE A 154 -1.52 0.46 -24.49
C ILE A 154 -1.77 -0.67 -25.48
N ALA A 155 -1.56 -0.39 -26.77
CA ALA A 155 -1.83 -1.32 -27.86
C ALA A 155 -0.81 -2.46 -27.95
N SER A 156 0.41 -2.28 -27.43
CA SER A 156 1.49 -3.27 -27.56
C SER A 156 2.33 -3.52 -26.30
N GLU A 157 2.95 -4.72 -26.26
CA GLU A 157 4.00 -5.06 -25.29
C GLU A 157 5.17 -4.06 -25.29
N ALA A 158 5.45 -3.44 -26.44
CA ALA A 158 6.54 -2.49 -26.61
C ALA A 158 6.22 -1.15 -25.94
N GLU A 159 5.01 -0.62 -26.16
CA GLU A 159 4.49 0.56 -25.46
C GLU A 159 4.42 0.33 -23.95
N PHE A 160 3.91 -0.83 -23.50
CA PHE A 160 3.87 -1.16 -22.07
C PHE A 160 5.26 -1.08 -21.44
N ALA A 161 6.25 -1.73 -22.05
CA ALA A 161 7.61 -1.71 -21.56
C ALA A 161 8.27 -0.33 -21.67
N ALA A 162 7.89 0.51 -22.64
CA ALA A 162 8.34 1.90 -22.73
C ALA A 162 7.76 2.75 -21.58
N ARG A 163 6.44 2.66 -21.38
CA ARG A 163 5.68 3.37 -20.32
C ARG A 163 6.15 2.99 -18.91
N VAL A 164 6.47 1.72 -18.67
CA VAL A 164 7.03 1.20 -17.41
C VAL A 164 8.55 1.46 -17.29
N GLY A 165 9.20 2.05 -18.31
CA GLY A 165 10.61 2.44 -18.27
C GLY A 165 11.61 1.28 -18.36
N VAL A 166 11.16 0.14 -18.91
CA VAL A 166 11.91 -1.12 -19.02
C VAL A 166 12.38 -1.39 -20.46
N ALA A 167 11.85 -0.70 -21.45
CA ALA A 167 12.36 -0.74 -22.82
C ALA A 167 13.86 -0.38 -22.86
N PRO A 168 14.75 -1.29 -23.29
CA PRO A 168 16.17 -1.00 -23.39
C PRO A 168 16.41 -0.11 -24.62
N ILE A 169 17.15 0.98 -24.45
CA ILE A 169 17.49 1.86 -25.58
C ILE A 169 18.87 1.44 -26.10
N PRO A 170 19.06 1.18 -27.40
CA PRO A 170 20.38 0.90 -27.95
C PRO A 170 21.34 2.08 -27.68
N ALA A 171 22.57 1.75 -27.32
CA ALA A 171 23.66 2.67 -27.02
C ALA A 171 24.97 2.08 -27.55
N SER A 172 24.92 1.59 -28.79
CA SER A 172 25.98 0.91 -29.52
C SER A 172 26.53 1.81 -30.62
N SER A 173 27.85 1.96 -30.65
CA SER A 173 28.58 2.40 -31.85
C SER A 173 29.39 1.20 -32.37
N GLY A 174 29.24 0.90 -33.66
CA GLY A 174 29.90 -0.22 -34.32
C GLY A 174 29.80 -1.56 -33.58
N LYS A 175 30.94 -2.03 -33.05
CA LYS A 175 31.15 -3.43 -32.63
C LYS A 175 30.60 -3.81 -31.24
N THR A 176 30.08 -2.88 -30.42
CA THR A 176 29.59 -3.23 -29.05
C THR A 176 28.09 -3.01 -28.86
N SER A 177 27.32 -4.09 -28.67
CA SER A 177 25.88 -4.03 -28.40
C SER A 177 25.59 -3.68 -26.92
N ARG A 178 25.67 -2.40 -26.58
CA ARG A 178 25.31 -1.89 -25.24
C ARG A 178 23.93 -1.26 -25.24
N HIS A 179 23.27 -1.29 -24.08
CA HIS A 179 21.93 -0.72 -23.89
C HIS A 179 21.90 0.25 -22.70
N LYS A 180 21.39 1.46 -22.92
CA LYS A 180 21.19 2.47 -21.86
C LYS A 180 19.81 2.36 -21.21
N LEU A 181 19.70 2.90 -19.99
CA LEU A 181 18.44 2.97 -19.25
C LEU A 181 17.50 4.00 -19.89
N SER A 182 16.24 3.64 -20.17
CA SER A 182 15.23 4.61 -20.58
C SER A 182 14.95 5.62 -19.46
N ARG A 183 14.88 6.92 -19.80
CA ARG A 183 14.56 7.99 -18.83
C ARG A 183 13.09 8.42 -18.84
N GLY A 184 12.35 8.20 -19.92
CA GLY A 184 10.98 8.72 -20.13
C GLY A 184 9.82 7.86 -19.61
N GLY A 185 10.08 6.74 -18.94
CA GLY A 185 9.03 5.88 -18.37
C GLY A 185 8.82 6.07 -16.86
N ASP A 186 7.68 5.64 -16.35
CA ASP A 186 7.29 5.71 -14.94
C ASP A 186 8.34 5.01 -14.04
N ARG A 187 8.95 5.80 -13.14
CA ARG A 187 10.00 5.33 -12.24
C ARG A 187 9.49 4.41 -11.15
N ALA A 188 8.28 4.63 -10.65
CA ALA A 188 7.68 3.79 -9.63
C ALA A 188 7.27 2.43 -10.21
N ALA A 189 6.76 2.41 -11.44
CA ALA A 189 6.51 1.18 -12.19
C ALA A 189 7.81 0.41 -12.50
N ASN A 190 8.87 1.13 -12.92
CA ASN A 190 10.18 0.54 -13.17
C ASN A 190 10.78 -0.09 -11.90
N ALA A 191 10.58 0.53 -10.74
CA ALA A 191 10.95 -0.02 -9.44
C ALA A 191 10.08 -1.22 -9.05
N ALA A 192 8.77 -1.19 -9.32
CA ALA A 192 7.87 -2.32 -9.09
C ALA A 192 8.31 -3.56 -9.88
N VAL A 193 8.60 -3.43 -11.18
CA VAL A 193 9.14 -4.54 -12.00
C VAL A 193 10.53 -4.99 -11.53
N HIS A 194 11.35 -4.09 -10.97
CA HIS A 194 12.63 -4.47 -10.38
C HIS A 194 12.43 -5.37 -9.15
N HIS A 195 11.51 -5.02 -8.25
CA HIS A 195 11.20 -5.85 -7.09
C HIS A 195 10.67 -7.24 -7.48
N VAL A 196 9.83 -7.35 -8.53
CA VAL A 196 9.40 -8.66 -9.05
C VAL A 196 10.61 -9.51 -9.47
N VAL A 197 11.55 -8.95 -10.23
CA VAL A 197 12.75 -9.68 -10.67
C VAL A 197 13.64 -10.07 -9.49
N VAL A 198 13.85 -9.18 -8.52
CA VAL A 198 14.65 -9.50 -7.32
C VAL A 198 13.99 -10.60 -6.49
N SER A 199 12.66 -10.54 -6.30
CA SER A 199 11.90 -11.58 -5.62
C SER A 199 12.02 -12.93 -6.33
N ARG A 200 11.86 -12.97 -7.66
CA ARG A 200 12.03 -14.20 -8.46
C ARG A 200 13.47 -14.73 -8.43
N LEU A 201 14.49 -13.88 -8.40
CA LEU A 201 15.87 -14.34 -8.26
C LEU A 201 16.14 -15.01 -6.91
N ALA A 202 15.36 -14.70 -5.87
CA ALA A 202 15.44 -15.37 -4.58
C ALA A 202 14.63 -16.69 -4.54
N THR A 203 13.44 -16.74 -5.16
CA THR A 203 12.49 -17.86 -4.97
C THR A 203 12.31 -18.78 -6.19
N ASP A 204 12.40 -18.28 -7.41
CA ASP A 204 12.11 -19.03 -8.64
C ASP A 204 13.39 -19.69 -9.21
N SER A 205 13.39 -21.02 -9.36
CA SER A 205 14.49 -21.77 -9.98
C SER A 205 14.72 -21.35 -11.43
N ARG A 206 13.65 -21.19 -12.23
CA ARG A 206 13.74 -20.84 -13.65
C ARG A 206 14.41 -19.49 -13.88
N THR A 207 14.10 -18.50 -13.04
CA THR A 207 14.75 -17.18 -13.08
C THR A 207 16.23 -17.27 -12.66
N ARG A 208 16.57 -18.11 -11.67
CA ARG A 208 17.97 -18.36 -11.26
C ARG A 208 18.79 -19.07 -12.35
N GLU A 209 18.25 -20.13 -12.95
CA GLU A 209 18.85 -20.86 -14.09
C GLU A 209 19.08 -19.92 -15.28
N TYR A 210 18.09 -19.08 -15.62
CA TYR A 210 18.25 -18.07 -16.66
C TYR A 210 19.40 -17.11 -16.35
N ALA A 211 19.49 -16.63 -15.11
CA ALA A 211 20.56 -15.73 -14.68
C ALA A 211 21.93 -16.42 -14.77
N ALA A 212 22.07 -17.63 -14.21
CA ALA A 212 23.30 -18.42 -14.28
C ALA A 212 23.76 -18.64 -15.74
N ARG A 213 22.86 -19.08 -16.63
CA ARG A 213 23.14 -19.25 -18.05
C ARG A 213 23.58 -17.95 -18.73
N ARG A 214 23.03 -16.79 -18.36
CA ARG A 214 23.46 -15.49 -18.92
C ARG A 214 24.78 -15.00 -18.33
N THR A 215 25.09 -15.33 -17.08
CA THR A 215 26.41 -15.09 -16.46
C THR A 215 27.49 -15.91 -17.18
N ALA A 216 27.24 -17.19 -17.45
CA ALA A 216 28.15 -18.05 -18.22
C ALA A 216 28.40 -17.54 -19.66
N GLN A 217 27.46 -16.78 -20.23
CA GLN A 217 27.60 -16.08 -21.52
C GLN A 217 28.29 -14.71 -21.40
N GLY A 218 28.99 -14.43 -20.30
CA GLY A 218 29.74 -13.19 -20.07
C GLY A 218 28.90 -11.93 -19.85
N LYS A 219 27.57 -12.04 -19.66
CA LYS A 219 26.73 -10.85 -19.46
C LYS A 219 26.88 -10.27 -18.05
N THR A 220 26.98 -8.95 -17.97
CA THR A 220 27.03 -8.26 -16.68
C THR A 220 25.70 -8.38 -15.92
N LYS A 221 25.75 -8.33 -14.58
CA LYS A 221 24.54 -8.30 -13.72
C LYS A 221 23.53 -7.24 -14.17
N LYS A 222 24.00 -6.07 -14.63
CA LYS A 222 23.13 -4.99 -15.15
C LYS A 222 22.37 -5.40 -16.42
N GLU A 223 22.98 -6.17 -17.32
CA GLU A 223 22.35 -6.65 -18.54
C GLU A 223 21.39 -7.81 -18.28
N ILE A 224 21.78 -8.76 -17.42
CA ILE A 224 20.90 -9.85 -16.97
C ILE A 224 19.61 -9.26 -16.37
N MET A 225 19.74 -8.26 -15.49
CA MET A 225 18.58 -7.57 -14.90
C MET A 225 17.73 -6.85 -15.96
N ARG A 226 18.31 -6.23 -16.99
CA ARG A 226 17.51 -5.64 -18.09
C ARG A 226 16.73 -6.72 -18.85
N CYS A 227 17.36 -7.84 -19.20
CA CYS A 227 16.71 -8.96 -19.88
C CYS A 227 15.55 -9.52 -19.05
N LEU A 228 15.77 -9.79 -17.75
CA LEU A 228 14.75 -10.30 -16.84
C LEU A 228 13.59 -9.31 -16.68
N LYS A 229 13.87 -8.01 -16.50
CA LYS A 229 12.81 -6.99 -16.40
C LYS A 229 11.98 -6.91 -17.69
N ARG A 230 12.60 -7.02 -18.88
CA ARG A 230 11.85 -7.03 -20.15
C ARG A 230 10.98 -8.29 -20.31
N TYR A 231 11.47 -9.45 -19.87
CA TYR A 231 10.67 -10.69 -19.85
C TYR A 231 9.47 -10.56 -18.92
N VAL A 232 9.69 -10.10 -17.68
CA VAL A 232 8.63 -9.85 -16.70
C VAL A 232 7.63 -8.80 -17.21
N ALA A 233 8.08 -7.71 -17.85
CA ALA A 233 7.17 -6.72 -18.43
C ALA A 233 6.25 -7.31 -19.52
N ARG A 234 6.77 -8.19 -20.38
CA ARG A 234 5.99 -8.95 -21.37
C ARG A 234 4.98 -9.89 -20.69
N GLU A 235 5.37 -10.58 -19.63
CA GLU A 235 4.48 -11.46 -18.86
C GLU A 235 3.35 -10.68 -18.19
N LEU A 236 3.66 -9.56 -17.52
CA LEU A 236 2.71 -8.67 -16.88
C LEU A 236 1.73 -8.06 -17.88
N TYR A 237 2.21 -7.61 -19.05
CA TYR A 237 1.35 -7.08 -20.12
C TYR A 237 0.28 -8.09 -20.54
N ARG A 238 0.64 -9.36 -20.73
CA ARG A 238 -0.33 -10.40 -21.11
C ARG A 238 -1.41 -10.60 -20.04
N GLN A 239 -1.06 -10.57 -18.76
CA GLN A 239 -2.07 -10.67 -17.69
C GLN A 239 -3.00 -9.44 -17.64
N LEU A 240 -2.47 -8.25 -17.92
CA LEU A 240 -3.24 -7.00 -17.99
C LEU A 240 -4.17 -6.96 -19.22
N ALA A 241 -3.66 -7.33 -20.41
CA ALA A 241 -4.44 -7.41 -21.64
C ALA A 241 -5.54 -8.49 -21.56
N ASN A 242 -5.25 -9.64 -20.94
CA ASN A 242 -6.24 -10.69 -20.69
C ASN A 242 -7.33 -10.24 -19.70
N HIS A 243 -7.01 -9.37 -18.73
CA HIS A 243 -8.01 -8.77 -17.85
C HIS A 243 -8.88 -7.76 -18.61
N ALA A 244 -8.28 -6.88 -19.42
CA ALA A 244 -9.00 -5.88 -20.22
C ALA A 244 -9.99 -6.48 -21.24
N ARG A 245 -9.70 -7.68 -21.76
CA ARG A 245 -10.57 -8.41 -22.70
C ARG A 245 -11.78 -9.08 -22.05
N ARG A 246 -11.88 -9.13 -20.72
CA ARG A 246 -13.12 -9.53 -20.06
C ARG A 246 -14.08 -8.33 -20.04
N PRO A 247 -15.37 -8.51 -20.37
CA PRO A 247 -16.35 -7.46 -20.13
C PRO A 247 -16.32 -7.10 -18.66
N ARG A 248 -16.07 -5.83 -18.34
CA ARG A 248 -16.25 -5.32 -16.98
C ARG A 248 -17.73 -5.47 -16.65
N SER A 249 -18.07 -6.32 -15.68
CA SER A 249 -19.44 -6.40 -15.16
C SER A 249 -19.90 -4.99 -14.77
N PRO A 250 -21.07 -4.50 -15.24
CA PRO A 250 -21.54 -3.15 -14.94
C PRO A 250 -22.09 -3.09 -13.50
N THR A 251 -21.20 -3.21 -12.52
CA THR A 251 -21.54 -3.33 -11.09
C THR A 251 -21.20 -2.05 -10.30
N TYR A 252 -21.04 -0.93 -11.00
CA TYR A 252 -21.08 0.41 -10.40
C TYR A 252 -21.82 1.39 -11.31
N ALA A 253 -23.11 1.14 -11.53
CA ALA A 253 -24.02 2.23 -11.87
C ALA A 253 -24.11 3.14 -10.64
N PRO A 254 -23.92 4.47 -10.75
CA PRO A 254 -24.13 5.36 -9.63
C PRO A 254 -25.60 5.23 -9.19
N ARG A 255 -25.83 4.87 -7.92
CA ARG A 255 -27.17 4.66 -7.38
C ARG A 255 -27.97 5.95 -7.53
N ALA A 256 -28.87 5.98 -8.52
CA ALA A 256 -29.70 7.13 -8.82
C ALA A 256 -30.45 7.54 -7.54
N LYS A 257 -30.30 8.81 -7.13
CA LYS A 257 -31.06 9.37 -6.03
C LYS A 257 -32.48 9.63 -6.52
N THR A 258 -33.34 8.61 -6.47
CA THR A 258 -34.79 8.79 -6.63
C THR A 258 -35.34 9.47 -5.37
N SER A 259 -35.26 10.80 -5.37
CA SER A 259 -36.05 11.64 -4.46
C SER A 259 -37.51 11.60 -4.91
N THR A 260 -38.27 10.66 -4.36
CA THR A 260 -39.72 10.60 -4.55
C THR A 260 -40.36 10.26 -3.21
N SER A 261 -40.65 11.31 -2.43
CA SER A 261 -41.44 11.19 -1.20
C SER A 261 -42.88 10.81 -1.56
N PRO A 262 -43.46 9.73 -1.00
CA PRO A 262 -44.88 9.49 -1.12
C PRO A 262 -45.65 10.50 -0.27
N SER A 263 -46.51 11.29 -0.91
CA SER A 263 -47.53 12.07 -0.21
C SER A 263 -48.56 11.11 0.39
N ALA A 264 -48.66 11.05 1.72
CA ALA A 264 -49.71 10.32 2.41
C ALA A 264 -50.77 11.32 2.89
N GLN A 265 -51.93 11.30 2.22
CA GLN A 265 -53.09 12.10 2.59
C GLN A 265 -53.65 11.64 3.95
N ARG A 266 -54.04 12.60 4.79
CA ARG A 266 -54.79 12.35 6.03
C ARG A 266 -56.29 12.32 5.71
N PRO A 267 -57.09 11.49 6.40
CA PRO A 267 -58.50 11.76 6.64
C PRO A 267 -58.69 12.49 7.98
N ASP A 268 -59.52 13.54 7.98
CA ASP A 268 -60.16 14.09 9.18
C ASP A 268 -61.31 13.13 9.60
N THR A 269 -61.83 13.02 10.84
CA THR A 269 -61.75 13.81 12.09
C THR A 269 -61.49 12.82 13.28
N SER A 270 -61.62 13.07 14.59
CA SER A 270 -62.19 14.17 15.40
C SER A 270 -61.56 14.27 16.81
N THR A 271 -62.10 15.18 17.62
CA THR A 271 -61.90 15.39 19.08
C THR A 271 -63.31 15.63 19.70
N PRO A 272 -63.54 15.75 21.04
CA PRO A 272 -62.60 15.97 22.16
C PRO A 272 -62.83 15.12 23.44
N GLY A 273 -61.89 15.20 24.40
CA GLY A 273 -62.03 14.52 25.70
C GLY A 273 -60.94 14.77 26.76
N ARG A 274 -60.77 16.04 27.17
CA ARG A 274 -60.54 16.51 28.55
C ARG A 274 -59.57 15.74 29.49
N ALA A 275 -58.44 16.38 29.83
CA ALA A 275 -57.62 16.07 31.01
C ALA A 275 -58.31 16.56 32.32
N PRO A 276 -57.91 16.10 33.53
CA PRO A 276 -56.66 16.59 34.14
C PRO A 276 -55.85 15.56 34.96
N SER A 277 -54.58 15.88 35.23
CA SER A 277 -53.82 15.37 36.38
C SER A 277 -54.34 16.02 37.70
N PRO A 278 -54.02 15.48 38.89
CA PRO A 278 -52.77 15.89 39.55
C PRO A 278 -52.14 14.81 40.46
N GLU A 279 -51.01 15.18 41.11
CA GLU A 279 -50.56 14.80 42.48
C GLU A 279 -50.56 13.32 42.92
N SER A 280 -49.69 12.77 43.76
CA SER A 280 -48.41 13.07 44.43
C SER A 280 -48.25 11.92 45.46
N ASN A 281 -47.19 11.92 46.28
CA ASN A 281 -46.89 10.97 47.38
C ASN A 281 -46.12 9.73 46.89
N GLU A 282 -44.86 9.51 47.26
CA GLU A 282 -44.24 9.36 48.60
C GLU A 282 -44.46 7.98 49.23
N ASP A 283 -43.35 7.46 49.75
CA ASP A 283 -43.14 6.32 50.65
C ASP A 283 -43.77 4.95 50.34
N SER A 284 -42.88 3.96 50.13
CA SER A 284 -42.78 2.86 51.11
C SER A 284 -41.43 2.13 51.05
N ALA A 285 -40.83 2.12 52.24
CA ALA A 285 -39.77 1.29 52.80
C ALA A 285 -39.69 -0.20 52.40
N GLU A 286 -38.47 -0.77 52.57
CA GLU A 286 -38.19 -2.13 53.12
C GLU A 286 -38.63 -3.39 52.30
N THR A 287 -38.07 -4.60 52.45
CA THR A 287 -36.84 -5.14 53.08
C THR A 287 -36.58 -6.58 52.62
N THR A 288 -35.32 -6.97 52.34
CA THR A 288 -34.83 -8.38 52.13
C THR A 288 -35.50 -9.19 50.97
N THR A 289 -35.05 -10.37 50.48
CA THR A 289 -34.21 -11.44 51.04
C THR A 289 -33.54 -12.31 49.95
N SER A 290 -32.21 -12.46 49.94
CA SER A 290 -31.47 -13.64 49.39
C SER A 290 -31.71 -14.01 47.89
N ARG A 291 -31.15 -15.06 47.26
CA ARG A 291 -30.06 -16.04 47.50
C ARG A 291 -29.54 -16.48 46.11
N ALA A 292 -28.32 -17.03 46.04
CA ALA A 292 -27.74 -18.00 45.06
C ALA A 292 -28.46 -18.28 43.71
N ASN A 293 -27.76 -18.59 42.60
CA ASN A 293 -26.68 -19.59 42.53
C ASN A 293 -25.93 -19.57 41.18
N SER A 294 -24.84 -20.36 41.10
CA SER A 294 -24.25 -21.04 39.92
C SER A 294 -24.77 -20.69 38.51
N GLY A 295 -23.98 -20.36 37.49
CA GLY A 295 -22.58 -20.71 37.25
C GLY A 295 -22.43 -21.88 36.27
N THR A 296 -21.93 -21.63 35.06
CA THR A 296 -21.37 -22.61 34.11
C THR A 296 -20.38 -21.89 33.20
N GLY A 297 -19.26 -22.54 32.86
CA GLY A 297 -18.24 -21.99 31.95
C GLY A 297 -18.10 -22.79 30.65
N SER A 298 -17.47 -22.17 29.66
CA SER A 298 -16.89 -22.84 28.49
C SER A 298 -15.76 -21.95 27.92
N THR A 299 -14.48 -22.27 28.16
CA THR A 299 -13.62 -23.13 27.33
C THR A 299 -13.50 -22.74 25.85
N SER A 300 -12.44 -21.99 25.51
CA SER A 300 -11.77 -22.08 24.20
C SER A 300 -10.32 -21.53 24.33
N LYS A 301 -9.33 -22.42 24.45
CA LYS A 301 -8.46 -22.94 23.37
C LYS A 301 -7.49 -21.90 22.76
N GLU A 302 -6.22 -21.97 23.18
CA GLU A 302 -5.08 -21.45 22.41
C GLU A 302 -5.01 -22.07 21.00
N PRO A 303 -4.25 -21.45 20.07
CA PRO A 303 -3.05 -22.19 19.64
C PRO A 303 -1.79 -21.36 19.30
N SER A 304 -0.66 -21.92 19.72
CA SER A 304 0.59 -22.08 18.97
C SER A 304 1.51 -20.88 18.63
N LYS A 305 2.79 -21.09 18.95
CA LYS A 305 3.97 -20.27 18.64
C LYS A 305 4.31 -20.33 17.14
N ILE A 306 4.79 -19.22 16.56
CA ILE A 306 5.53 -19.22 15.28
C ILE A 306 6.95 -18.67 15.51
N SER A 307 7.94 -19.49 15.18
CA SER A 307 9.36 -19.12 15.15
C SER A 307 9.64 -18.14 14.00
N THR A 308 10.41 -17.08 14.25
CA THR A 308 10.94 -16.20 13.19
C THR A 308 12.46 -16.12 13.35
N GLY A 309 13.18 -16.66 12.37
CA GLY A 309 14.64 -16.76 12.39
C GLY A 309 15.38 -15.45 12.08
N ASP A 310 16.68 -15.47 12.40
CA ASP A 310 17.59 -14.34 12.28
C ASP A 310 17.75 -13.80 10.85
N TYR A 311 17.69 -12.48 10.73
CA TYR A 311 18.28 -11.74 9.60
C TYR A 311 19.44 -10.88 10.10
N ARG A 312 20.64 -11.48 10.13
CA ARG A 312 21.90 -10.73 10.28
C ARG A 312 22.11 -9.86 9.05
N CYS A 313 22.22 -8.54 9.25
CA CYS A 313 22.68 -7.63 8.21
C CYS A 313 24.20 -7.47 8.34
N VAL A 314 24.94 -7.79 7.27
CA VAL A 314 26.39 -7.60 7.20
C VAL A 314 26.67 -6.28 6.48
N THR A 315 27.39 -5.39 7.17
CA THR A 315 28.05 -4.13 6.70
C THR A 315 27.29 -3.28 5.69
#